data_AF-A0A3A9T0Q2-F1
#
_entry.id   AF-A0A3A9T0Q2-F1
#
_cell.length_a   1.000
_cell.length_b   1.000
_cell.length_c   1.000
_cell.angle_alpha   90.00
_cell.angle_beta   90.00
_cell.angle_gamma   90.00
#
_symmetry.space_group_name_H-M   'P 1'
#
loop_
_entity.id
_entity.type
_entity.pdbx_description
1 polymer ?
#
loop_
_entity_poly.entity_id
_entity_poly.type
_entity_poly.pdbx_seq_one_letter_code
_entity_poly.pdbx_strand_id
1 'polypeptide(L)'
;MWIMRFLLKIIVLPLLLVVDVLTLITKASIFVGCYVAGFAVWLCGICCVLSIVFKMIPCAIFFGAILIAMFICLFAAANIQLLLESAHGVLKRV
;
A
#
# COMPACT_ATOMS: atom_id res chain seq x y z
N MET A 1 -8.57 24.80 -32.99
CA MET A 1 -7.71 24.35 -31.86
C MET A 1 -8.29 24.65 -30.47
N TRP A 2 -9.02 25.75 -30.29
CA TRP A 2 -9.64 26.11 -28.99
C TRP A 2 -10.63 25.07 -28.46
N ILE A 3 -11.54 24.56 -29.30
CA ILE A 3 -12.54 23.55 -28.92
C ILE A 3 -11.90 22.23 -28.46
N MET A 4 -10.86 21.75 -29.15
CA MET A 4 -10.12 20.54 -28.75
C MET A 4 -9.44 20.70 -27.38
N ARG A 5 -8.85 21.87 -27.09
CA ARG A 5 -8.28 22.18 -25.76
C ARG A 5 -9.35 22.23 -24.66
N PHE A 6 -10.54 22.74 -24.98
CA PHE A 6 -11.66 22.80 -24.05
C PHE A 6 -12.22 21.41 -23.73
N LEU A 7 -12.38 20.56 -24.76
CA LEU A 7 -12.81 19.18 -24.60
C LEU A 7 -11.83 18.37 -23.75
N LEU A 8 -10.51 18.55 -24.00
CA LEU A 8 -9.46 17.90 -23.23
C LEU A 8 -9.54 18.31 -21.74
N LYS A 9 -9.70 19.60 -21.45
CA LYS A 9 -9.86 20.08 -20.06
C LYS A 9 -11.08 19.48 -19.36
N ILE A 10 -12.21 19.36 -20.07
CA ILE A 10 -13.44 18.79 -19.51
C ILE A 10 -13.29 17.30 -19.17
N ILE A 11 -12.45 16.57 -19.90
CA ILE A 11 -12.19 15.14 -19.65
C ILE A 11 -11.09 14.95 -18.59
N VAL A 12 -10.06 15.79 -18.61
CA VAL A 12 -8.93 15.69 -17.68
C VAL A 12 -9.34 16.08 -16.26
N LEU A 13 -10.20 17.10 -16.06
CA LEU A 13 -10.64 17.54 -14.74
C LEU A 13 -11.29 16.42 -13.89
N PRO A 14 -12.31 15.68 -14.37
CA PRO A 14 -12.93 14.60 -13.62
C PRO A 14 -11.97 13.43 -13.44
N LEU A 15 -11.08 13.17 -14.41
CA LEU A 15 -10.05 12.14 -14.27
C LEU A 15 -9.08 12.46 -13.12
N LEU A 16 -8.70 13.73 -13.01
CA LEU A 16 -7.83 14.22 -11.94
C LEU A 16 -8.51 14.10 -10.57
N LEU A 17 -9.80 14.43 -10.52
CA LEU A 17 -10.61 14.32 -9.30
C LEU A 17 -10.77 12.86 -8.85
N VAL A 18 -10.96 11.92 -9.79
CA VAL A 18 -11.01 10.48 -9.49
C VAL A 18 -9.65 9.98 -8.96
N VAL A 19 -8.55 10.40 -9.59
CA VAL A 19 -7.19 10.02 -9.15
C VAL A 19 -6.86 10.63 -7.79
N ASP A 20 -7.30 11.86 -7.50
CA ASP A 20 -7.18 12.52 -6.20
C ASP A 20 -7.90 11.74 -5.10
N VAL A 21 -9.16 11.38 -5.34
CA VAL A 21 -9.95 10.59 -4.38
C VAL A 21 -9.32 9.21 -4.17
N LEU A 22 -8.87 8.54 -5.24
CA LEU A 22 -8.18 7.25 -5.14
C LEU A 22 -6.85 7.35 -4.37
N THR A 23 -6.05 8.40 -4.60
CA THR A 23 -4.79 8.63 -3.88
C THR A 23 -5.04 8.93 -2.41
N LEU A 24 -6.12 9.66 -2.08
CA LEU A 24 -6.49 9.94 -0.69
C LEU A 24 -6.94 8.67 0.04
N ILE A 25 -7.79 7.86 -0.59
CA ILE A 25 -8.28 6.59 -0.03
C ILE A 25 -7.13 5.60 0.16
N THR A 26 -6.23 5.48 -0.82
CA THR A 26 -5.06 4.59 -0.70
C THR A 26 -4.10 5.07 0.37
N LYS A 27 -3.81 6.37 0.49
CA LYS A 27 -3.00 6.91 1.60
C LYS A 27 -3.63 6.62 2.97
N ALA A 28 -4.94 6.85 3.12
CA ALA A 28 -5.64 6.59 4.38
C ALA A 28 -5.63 5.08 4.72
N SER A 29 -5.90 4.22 3.73
CA SER A 29 -5.87 2.77 3.86
C SER A 29 -4.48 2.25 4.24
N ILE A 30 -3.42 2.78 3.62
CA ILE A 30 -2.04 2.39 3.90
C ILE A 30 -1.60 2.90 5.27
N PHE A 31 -2.03 4.10 5.68
CA PHE A 31 -1.71 4.61 7.01
C PHE A 31 -2.30 3.71 8.09
N VAL A 32 -3.60 3.40 8.02
CA VAL A 32 -4.26 2.47 8.96
C VAL A 32 -3.67 1.06 8.85
N GLY A 33 -3.43 0.61 7.62
CA GLY A 33 -2.80 -0.68 7.31
C GLY A 33 -1.40 -0.82 7.90
N CYS A 34 -0.58 0.24 7.92
CA CYS A 34 0.74 0.24 8.52
C CYS A 34 0.71 0.07 10.04
N TYR A 35 -0.26 0.69 10.74
CA TYR A 35 -0.40 0.48 12.19
C TYR A 35 -0.87 -0.93 12.51
N VAL A 36 -1.89 -1.43 11.80
CA VAL A 36 -2.45 -2.76 12.04
C VAL A 36 -1.46 -3.85 11.64
N ALA A 37 -0.84 -3.74 10.46
CA ALA A 37 0.17 -4.67 10.00
C ALA A 37 1.44 -4.59 10.84
N GLY A 38 1.87 -3.39 11.26
CA GLY A 38 3.00 -3.21 12.16
C GLY A 38 2.78 -3.90 13.51
N PHE A 39 1.59 -3.76 14.10
CA PHE A 39 1.22 -4.47 15.32
C PHE A 39 1.19 -5.99 15.14
N ALA A 40 0.63 -6.48 14.03
CA ALA A 40 0.57 -7.91 13.73
C ALA A 40 1.96 -8.52 13.44
N VAL A 41 2.85 -7.78 12.77
CA VAL A 41 4.27 -8.15 12.58
C VAL A 41 4.98 -8.23 13.92
N TRP A 42 4.72 -7.29 14.83
CA TRP A 42 5.29 -7.30 16.18
C TRP A 42 4.86 -8.54 16.98
N LEU A 43 3.55 -8.84 16.97
CA LEU A 43 3.00 -10.04 17.62
C LEU A 43 3.57 -11.33 17.02
N CYS A 44 3.61 -11.44 15.69
CA CYS A 44 4.19 -12.61 15.03
C CYS A 44 5.69 -12.75 15.31
N GLY A 45 6.42 -11.64 15.39
CA GLY A 45 7.83 -11.61 15.76
C GLY A 45 8.07 -12.16 17.16
N ILE A 46 7.33 -11.67 18.17
CA ILE A 46 7.42 -12.16 19.55
C ILE A 46 7.07 -13.65 19.62
N CYS A 47 5.96 -14.07 19.00
CA CYS A 47 5.54 -15.47 18.98
C CYS A 47 6.58 -16.38 18.29
N CYS A 48 7.22 -15.90 17.23
CA CYS A 48 8.29 -16.61 16.54
C CYS A 48 9.51 -16.79 17.45
N VAL A 49 9.98 -15.72 18.10
CA VAL A 49 11.11 -15.77 19.04
C VAL A 49 10.82 -16.69 20.22
N LEU A 50 9.64 -16.59 20.84
CA LEU A 50 9.24 -17.49 21.92
C LEU A 50 9.19 -18.95 21.45
N SER A 51 8.65 -19.21 20.26
CA SER A 51 8.60 -20.57 19.69
C SER A 51 9.99 -21.17 19.49
N ILE A 52 10.99 -20.35 19.12
CA ILE A 52 12.39 -20.78 19.01
C ILE A 52 12.97 -21.10 20.39
N VAL A 53 12.72 -20.25 21.40
CA VAL A 53 13.21 -20.45 22.78
C VAL A 53 12.64 -21.74 23.38
N PHE A 54 11.36 -22.03 23.16
CA PHE A 54 10.70 -23.26 23.61
C PHE A 54 10.99 -24.49 22.73
N LYS A 55 11.89 -24.39 21.74
CA LYS A 55 12.22 -25.47 20.78
C LYS A 55 11.01 -26.00 20.00
N MET A 56 9.96 -25.19 19.85
CA MET A 56 8.79 -25.48 19.02
C MET A 56 9.06 -25.06 17.57
N ILE A 57 9.97 -25.79 16.92
CA ILE A 57 10.44 -25.55 15.55
C ILE A 57 9.29 -25.41 14.52
N PRO A 58 8.26 -26.28 14.48
CA PRO A 58 7.19 -26.14 13.48
C PRO A 58 6.36 -24.85 13.67
N CYS A 59 6.16 -24.40 14.90
CA CYS A 59 5.47 -23.14 15.19
C CYS A 59 6.31 -21.93 14.72
N ALA A 60 7.61 -21.94 14.96
CA ALA A 60 8.51 -20.88 14.51
C ALA A 60 8.52 -20.73 12.98
N ILE A 61 8.53 -21.84 12.24
CA ILE A 61 8.48 -21.82 10.77
C ILE A 61 7.16 -21.22 10.27
N PHE A 62 6.03 -21.58 10.90
CA PHE A 62 4.72 -21.04 10.53
C PHE A 62 4.63 -19.52 10.74
N PHE A 63 5.06 -19.01 11.89
CA PHE A 63 5.09 -17.57 12.15
C PHE A 63 6.09 -16.84 11.25
N GLY A 64 7.23 -17.45 10.94
CA GLY A 64 8.20 -16.93 9.98
C GLY A 64 7.62 -16.80 8.57
N ALA A 65 6.89 -17.81 8.10
CA ALA A 65 6.22 -17.78 6.79
C ALA A 65 5.15 -16.67 6.71
N ILE A 66 4.36 -16.51 7.79
CA ILE A 66 3.38 -15.42 7.90
C ILE A 66 4.06 -14.07 7.82
N LEU A 67 5.17 -13.87 8.56
CA LEU A 67 5.94 -12.62 8.52
C LEU A 67 6.40 -12.29 7.10
N ILE A 68 6.97 -13.26 6.38
CA ILE A 68 7.44 -13.08 5.00
C ILE A 68 6.27 -12.67 4.09
N ALA A 69 5.12 -13.36 4.19
CA ALA A 69 3.93 -13.03 3.41
C ALA A 69 3.43 -11.60 3.69
N MET A 70 3.42 -11.18 4.97
CA MET A 70 3.04 -9.82 5.34
C MET A 70 3.99 -8.77 4.77
N PHE A 71 5.30 -9.02 4.78
CA PHE A 71 6.29 -8.12 4.17
C PHE A 71 6.08 -7.97 2.66
N ILE A 72 5.79 -9.06 1.94
CA ILE A 72 5.51 -9.01 0.50
C ILE A 72 4.26 -8.17 0.22
N CYS A 73 3.19 -8.37 0.99
CA CYS A 73 1.95 -7.59 0.86
C CYS A 73 2.18 -6.10 1.14
N LEU A 74 2.94 -5.76 2.18
CA LEU A 74 3.30 -4.37 2.51
C LEU A 74 4.14 -3.74 1.41
N PHE A 75 5.10 -4.47 0.84
CA PHE A 75 5.93 -4.00 -0.26
C PHE A 75 5.11 -3.76 -1.55
N ALA A 76 4.16 -4.65 -1.85
CA ALA A 76 3.24 -4.45 -2.97
C ALA A 76 2.33 -3.22 -2.76
N ALA A 77 1.78 -3.06 -1.55
CA ALA A 77 0.95 -1.90 -1.21
C ALA A 77 1.73 -0.58 -1.32
N ALA A 78 2.98 -0.54 -0.85
CA ALA A 78 3.84 0.64 -0.96
C ALA A 78 4.14 1.00 -2.43
N ASN A 79 4.37 0.02 -3.30
CA ASN A 79 4.60 0.25 -4.73
C ASN A 79 3.34 0.75 -5.44
N ILE A 80 2.15 0.26 -5.09
CA ILE A 80 0.88 0.76 -5.64
C ILE A 80 0.70 2.24 -5.31
N GLN A 81 1.04 2.64 -4.08
CA GLN A 81 0.99 4.05 -3.67
C GLN A 81 1.94 4.93 -4.50
N LEU A 82 3.18 4.47 -4.68
CA LEU A 82 4.21 5.17 -5.47
C LEU A 82 3.78 5.33 -6.93
N LEU A 83 3.15 4.29 -7.50
CA LEU A 83 2.61 4.31 -8.86
C LEU A 83 1.46 5.32 -8.99
N LEU A 84 0.51 5.32 -8.05
CA LEU A 84 -0.59 6.29 -8.01
C LEU A 84 -0.10 7.74 -7.87
N GLU A 85 0.90 7.97 -7.03
CA GLU A 85 1.47 9.30 -6.81
C GLU A 85 2.24 9.80 -8.05
N SER A 86 2.94 8.91 -8.76
CA SER A 86 3.55 9.24 -10.05
C SER A 86 2.51 9.54 -11.14
N ALA A 87 1.42 8.76 -11.22
CA ALA A 87 0.36 8.95 -12.19
C ALA A 87 -0.36 10.28 -11.97
N HIS A 88 -0.64 10.64 -10.72
CA HIS A 88 -1.17 11.94 -10.36
C HIS A 88 -0.20 13.08 -10.77
N GLY A 89 1.09 12.94 -10.48
CA GLY A 89 2.11 13.92 -10.88
C GLY A 89 2.21 14.14 -12.40
N VAL A 90 2.01 13.09 -13.20
CA VAL A 90 1.94 13.18 -14.67
C VAL A 90 0.64 13.85 -15.10
N LEU A 91 -0.50 13.41 -14.55
CA LEU A 91 -1.83 13.92 -14.91
C LEU A 91 -2.01 15.42 -14.59
N LYS A 92 -1.31 15.93 -13.56
CA LYS A 92 -1.30 17.35 -13.21
C LYS A 92 -0.46 18.22 -14.15
N ARG A 93 0.49 17.63 -14.90
CA ARG A 93 1.30 18.35 -15.90
C ARG A 93 0.65 18.41 -17.27
N VAL A 94 -0.23 17.45 -17.58
CA VAL A 94 -1.01 17.37 -18.83
C VAL A 94 -2.20 18.33 -18.76
#